data_AF-A0A963RK55-F1
#
_entry.id   AF-A0A963RK55-F1
#
_cell.length_a   1.000
_cell.length_b   1.000
_cell.length_c   1.000
_cell.angle_alpha   90.00
_cell.angle_beta   90.00
_cell.angle_gamma   90.00
#
_symmetry.space_group_name_H-M   'P 1'
#
loop_
_entity.id
_entity.type
_entity.pdbx_description
1 polymer ?
#
loop_
_entity_poly.entity_id
_entity_poly.type
_entity_poly.pdbx_seq_one_letter_code
_entity_poly.pdbx_strand_id
1 'polypeptide(L)'
;MTQLLALLTAYGAVAIAAWLAVLLYPHRIPAADSRRLPDRWRWTGGYLLALLAAVGLGMLEARDWLFAADTTPGTMANRLLIYAPLLAFVFWRRSLAAALLPRRDVLASLAIGLAFAVLALAAWFSVIGPQQFPAFAASITQANTVAVALRAALFDIALGTWLALLADGWSRRVALAVTSLATFAAHIAFSLAGGIDSGELLSALTAGAIALGLFSAVLATRNVLWFFPVHLALSLALAQAG
;
A
#
# COMPACT_ATOMS: atom_id res chain seq x y z
N MET A 1 0.31 -20.64 7.52
CA MET A 1 1.31 -20.81 6.43
C MET A 1 0.71 -20.63 5.03
N THR A 2 -0.46 -21.18 4.73
CA THR A 2 -1.12 -21.06 3.41
C THR A 2 -1.41 -19.61 2.97
N GLN A 3 -1.88 -18.75 3.88
CA GLN A 3 -2.12 -17.31 3.60
C GLN A 3 -0.84 -16.55 3.21
N LEU A 4 0.28 -16.79 3.92
CA LEU A 4 1.56 -16.15 3.61
C LEU A 4 2.04 -16.56 2.21
N LEU A 5 1.94 -17.86 1.89
CA LEU A 5 2.28 -18.37 0.56
C LEU A 5 1.37 -17.78 -0.53
N ALA A 6 0.09 -17.58 -0.23
CA ALA A 6 -0.86 -16.96 -1.14
C ALA A 6 -0.54 -15.48 -1.38
N LEU A 7 -0.18 -14.72 -0.32
CA LEU A 7 0.29 -13.34 -0.45
C LEU A 7 1.57 -13.26 -1.30
N LEU A 8 2.54 -14.15 -1.04
CA LEU A 8 3.79 -14.20 -1.79
C LEU A 8 3.53 -14.50 -3.27
N THR A 9 2.69 -15.49 -3.57
CA THR A 9 2.35 -15.87 -4.94
C THR A 9 1.60 -14.74 -5.65
N ALA A 10 0.61 -14.12 -5.00
CA ALA A 10 -0.19 -13.04 -5.57
C ALA A 10 0.64 -11.78 -5.83
N TYR A 11 1.34 -11.27 -4.82
CA TYR A 11 2.17 -10.09 -4.97
C TYR A 11 3.40 -10.34 -5.85
N GLY A 12 3.98 -11.55 -5.81
CA GLY A 12 5.07 -11.96 -6.70
C GLY A 12 4.65 -11.96 -8.17
N ALA A 13 3.48 -12.53 -8.48
CA ALA A 13 2.92 -12.51 -9.83
C ALA A 13 2.70 -11.08 -10.33
N VAL A 14 2.15 -10.20 -9.49
CA VAL A 14 1.97 -8.78 -9.84
C VAL A 14 3.31 -8.07 -10.02
N ALA A 15 4.28 -8.28 -9.13
CA ALA A 15 5.59 -7.63 -9.25
C ALA A 15 6.28 -8.03 -10.55
N ILE A 16 6.26 -9.32 -10.92
CA ILE A 16 6.80 -9.82 -12.18
C ILE A 16 6.06 -9.20 -13.38
N ALA A 17 4.72 -9.23 -13.37
CA ALA A 17 3.91 -8.68 -14.46
C ALA A 17 4.10 -7.17 -14.62
N ALA A 18 4.18 -6.42 -13.52
CA ALA A 18 4.44 -4.99 -13.53
C ALA A 18 5.84 -4.68 -14.08
N TRP A 19 6.86 -5.45 -13.71
CA TRP A 19 8.20 -5.32 -14.28
C TRP A 19 8.24 -5.65 -15.76
N LEU A 20 7.58 -6.73 -16.19
CA LEU A 20 7.44 -7.05 -17.61
C LEU A 20 6.73 -5.92 -18.37
N ALA A 21 5.68 -5.34 -17.81
CA ALA A 21 4.98 -4.21 -18.42
C ALA A 21 5.89 -2.96 -18.53
N VAL A 22 6.72 -2.69 -17.52
CA VAL A 22 7.73 -1.62 -17.56
C VAL A 22 8.77 -1.86 -18.66
N LEU A 23 9.25 -3.10 -18.82
CA LEU A 23 10.29 -3.45 -19.79
C LEU A 23 9.75 -3.48 -21.23
N LEU A 24 8.55 -4.02 -21.43
CA LEU A 24 7.96 -4.24 -22.75
C LEU A 24 7.15 -3.05 -23.25
N TYR A 25 6.53 -2.29 -22.34
CA TYR A 25 5.60 -1.19 -22.67
C TYR A 25 5.82 0.06 -21.83
N PRO A 26 7.06 0.61 -21.76
CA PRO A 26 7.40 1.71 -20.85
C PRO A 26 6.56 2.98 -21.06
N HIS A 27 6.05 3.22 -22.27
CA HIS A 27 5.24 4.39 -22.60
C HIS A 27 3.73 4.22 -22.32
N ARG A 28 3.28 2.99 -22.01
CA ARG A 28 1.86 2.69 -21.80
C ARG A 28 1.41 2.89 -20.37
N ILE A 29 2.34 2.89 -19.42
CA ILE A 29 2.04 3.14 -18.01
C ILE A 29 2.17 4.65 -17.77
N PRO A 30 1.07 5.36 -17.47
CA PRO A 30 1.12 6.78 -17.19
C PRO A 30 2.04 7.03 -15.99
N ALA A 31 2.95 7.98 -16.09
CA ALA A 31 3.93 8.25 -15.05
C ALA A 31 3.69 9.62 -14.42
N ALA A 32 3.97 9.75 -13.12
CA ALA A 32 4.03 11.05 -12.46
C ALA A 32 5.33 11.79 -12.82
N ASP A 33 5.23 13.12 -12.97
CA ASP A 33 6.36 14.00 -13.27
C ASP A 33 7.54 13.78 -12.29
N SER A 34 8.77 13.72 -12.82
CA SER A 34 9.97 13.72 -11.97
C SER A 34 10.22 15.10 -11.38
N ARG A 35 10.57 15.16 -10.09
CA ARG A 35 10.96 16.41 -9.44
C ARG A 35 12.24 16.23 -8.65
N ARG A 36 13.06 17.27 -8.58
CA ARG A 36 14.15 17.35 -7.61
C ARG A 36 13.64 18.04 -6.35
N LEU A 37 14.09 17.55 -5.19
CA LEU A 37 13.75 18.09 -3.88
C LEU A 37 14.92 18.95 -3.36
N PRO A 38 14.88 20.30 -3.50
CA PRO A 38 15.97 21.15 -3.03
C PRO A 38 16.18 21.04 -1.51
N ASP A 39 15.10 21.04 -0.72
CA ASP A 39 15.16 20.92 0.75
C ASP A 39 14.69 19.55 1.25
N ARG A 40 15.35 18.47 0.82
CA ARG A 40 14.93 17.09 1.15
C ARG A 40 14.66 16.86 2.64
N TRP A 41 15.52 17.39 3.53
CA TRP A 41 15.39 17.20 4.98
C TRP A 41 14.15 17.87 5.56
N ARG A 42 13.82 19.07 5.09
CA ARG A 42 12.59 19.77 5.50
C ARG A 42 11.35 18.96 5.14
N TRP A 43 11.31 18.43 3.92
CA TRP A 43 10.15 17.68 3.43
C TRP A 43 10.03 16.32 4.07
N THR A 44 11.14 15.60 4.25
CA THR A 44 11.14 14.32 4.95
C THR A 44 10.82 14.50 6.42
N GLY A 45 11.38 15.51 7.10
CA GLY A 45 11.02 15.85 8.48
C GLY A 45 9.54 16.18 8.63
N GLY A 46 8.98 17.00 7.74
CA GLY A 46 7.54 17.31 7.72
C GLY A 46 6.66 16.06 7.50
N TYR A 47 7.07 15.16 6.61
CA TYR A 47 6.36 13.90 6.41
C TYR A 47 6.44 12.97 7.63
N LEU A 48 7.61 12.86 8.27
CA LEU A 48 7.78 12.08 9.50
C LEU A 48 6.91 12.64 10.63
N LEU A 49 6.81 13.96 10.77
CA LEU A 49 5.89 14.58 11.73
C LEU A 49 4.42 14.24 11.43
N ALA A 50 4.00 14.29 10.16
CA ALA A 50 2.66 13.88 9.75
C ALA A 50 2.41 12.39 10.01
N LEU A 51 3.41 11.53 9.78
CA LEU A 51 3.34 10.10 10.07
C LEU A 51 3.21 9.84 11.57
N LEU A 52 4.00 10.52 12.41
CA LEU A 52 3.91 10.41 13.86
C LEU A 52 2.54 10.86 14.37
N ALA A 53 1.97 11.93 13.80
CA ALA A 53 0.61 12.37 14.13
C ALA A 53 -0.43 11.31 13.73
N ALA A 54 -0.31 10.71 12.55
CA ALA A 54 -1.18 9.63 12.10
C ALA A 54 -1.09 8.39 13.02
N VAL A 55 0.13 7.99 13.41
CA VAL A 55 0.35 6.89 14.38
C VAL A 55 -0.29 7.22 15.73
N GLY A 56 -0.10 8.46 16.23
CA GLY A 56 -0.72 8.92 17.46
C GLY A 56 -2.25 8.82 17.41
N LEU A 57 -2.87 9.27 16.32
CA LEU A 57 -4.32 9.13 16.11
C LEU A 57 -4.76 7.66 16.04
N GLY A 58 -3.97 6.79 15.40
CA GLY A 58 -4.22 5.34 15.40
C GLY A 58 -4.17 4.73 16.80
N MET A 59 -3.26 5.20 17.67
CA MET A 59 -3.22 4.78 19.06
C MET A 59 -4.42 5.27 19.87
N LEU A 60 -4.97 6.46 19.54
CA LEU A 60 -6.21 6.95 20.13
C LEU A 60 -7.43 6.13 19.67
N GLU A 61 -7.47 5.74 18.39
CA GLU A 61 -8.49 4.81 17.86
C GLU A 61 -8.49 3.50 18.65
N ALA A 62 -7.31 2.91 18.87
CA ALA A 62 -7.15 1.65 19.59
C ALA A 62 -7.55 1.71 21.08
N ARG A 63 -7.77 2.91 21.64
CA ARG A 63 -8.26 3.14 23.00
C ARG A 63 -9.73 3.56 23.04
N ASP A 64 -10.44 3.47 21.92
CA ASP A 64 -11.82 3.92 21.75
C ASP A 64 -12.02 5.42 22.08
N TRP A 65 -10.99 6.26 21.86
CA TRP A 65 -11.05 7.71 22.11
C TRP A 65 -11.47 8.52 20.87
N LEU A 66 -11.67 7.87 19.73
CA LEU A 66 -12.18 8.48 18.50
C LEU A 66 -13.66 8.12 18.28
N PHE A 67 -14.13 8.08 17.03
CA PHE A 67 -15.49 7.67 16.72
C PHE A 67 -15.68 6.17 16.95
N ALA A 68 -16.91 5.77 17.29
CA ALA A 68 -17.25 4.36 17.54
C ALA A 68 -17.02 3.51 16.28
N ALA A 69 -16.11 2.52 16.38
CA ALA A 69 -15.64 1.70 15.27
C ALA A 69 -16.56 0.52 14.93
N ASP A 70 -17.61 0.29 15.71
CA ASP A 70 -18.66 -0.70 15.47
C ASP A 70 -19.57 -0.34 14.27
N THR A 71 -19.58 0.93 13.88
CA THR A 71 -20.32 1.42 12.72
C THR A 71 -19.41 1.69 11.52
N THR A 72 -19.90 1.42 10.29
CA THR A 72 -19.17 1.74 9.05
C THR A 72 -18.83 3.24 8.94
N PRO A 73 -19.75 4.18 9.22
CA PRO A 73 -19.42 5.61 9.19
C PRO A 73 -18.35 6.00 10.20
N GLY A 74 -18.40 5.47 11.43
CA GLY A 74 -17.39 5.73 12.46
C GLY A 74 -16.01 5.21 12.05
N THR A 75 -15.94 4.00 11.49
CA THR A 75 -14.70 3.45 10.91
C THR A 75 -14.15 4.35 9.81
N MET A 76 -14.99 4.78 8.87
CA MET A 76 -14.56 5.68 7.78
C MET A 76 -14.06 7.03 8.30
N ALA A 77 -14.76 7.62 9.28
CA ALA A 77 -14.35 8.87 9.92
C ALA A 77 -13.00 8.72 10.61
N ASN A 78 -12.78 7.63 11.36
CA ASN A 78 -11.48 7.34 11.98
C ASN A 78 -10.38 7.22 10.93
N ARG A 79 -10.60 6.50 9.82
CA ARG A 79 -9.60 6.40 8.74
C ARG A 79 -9.26 7.77 8.13
N LEU A 80 -10.26 8.59 7.84
CA LEU A 80 -10.01 9.95 7.33
C LEU A 80 -9.23 10.79 8.34
N LEU A 81 -9.58 10.73 9.62
CA LEU A 81 -8.92 11.49 10.67
C LEU A 81 -7.46 11.05 10.83
N ILE A 82 -7.20 9.74 10.91
CA ILE A 82 -5.86 9.17 11.03
C ILE A 82 -4.95 9.58 9.87
N TYR A 83 -5.45 9.54 8.63
CA TYR A 83 -4.67 9.91 7.46
C TYR A 83 -4.70 11.40 7.13
N ALA A 84 -5.50 12.21 7.81
CA ALA A 84 -5.62 13.66 7.56
C ALA A 84 -4.26 14.39 7.63
N PRO A 85 -3.35 14.13 8.58
CA PRO A 85 -2.04 14.78 8.61
C PRO A 85 -1.20 14.49 7.35
N LEU A 86 -1.26 13.26 6.84
CA LEU A 86 -0.55 12.83 5.63
C LEU A 86 -1.16 13.46 4.38
N LEU A 87 -2.50 13.49 4.30
CA LEU A 87 -3.20 14.20 3.22
C LEU A 87 -2.90 15.69 3.24
N ALA A 88 -2.95 16.33 4.40
CA ALA A 88 -2.62 17.74 4.57
C ALA A 88 -1.19 18.04 4.10
N PHE A 89 -0.23 17.16 4.38
CA PHE A 89 1.13 17.26 3.85
C PHE A 89 1.15 17.19 2.31
N VAL A 90 0.43 16.25 1.70
CA VAL A 90 0.33 16.14 0.23
C VAL A 90 -0.31 17.39 -0.39
N PHE A 91 -1.38 17.92 0.21
CA PHE A 91 -2.02 19.16 -0.25
C PHE A 91 -1.11 20.37 -0.08
N TRP A 92 -0.35 20.45 1.01
CA TRP A 92 0.62 21.53 1.24
C TRP A 92 1.72 21.55 0.17
N ARG A 93 2.10 20.39 -0.36
CA ARG A 93 3.04 20.24 -1.48
C ARG A 93 2.48 20.69 -2.83
N ARG A 94 1.16 20.91 -2.93
CA ARG A 94 0.44 21.38 -4.12
C ARG A 94 0.78 20.61 -5.41
N SER A 95 1.04 19.31 -5.29
CA SER A 95 1.46 18.49 -6.43
C SER A 95 1.10 17.03 -6.26
N LEU A 96 0.28 16.51 -7.18
CA LEU A 96 -0.03 15.08 -7.29
C LEU A 96 1.21 14.21 -7.54
N ALA A 97 2.20 14.75 -8.26
CA ALA A 97 3.46 14.05 -8.48
C ALA A 97 4.26 13.82 -7.17
N ALA A 98 3.97 14.60 -6.12
CA ALA A 98 4.57 14.36 -4.81
C ALA A 98 4.05 13.08 -4.13
N ALA A 99 2.97 12.49 -4.65
CA ALA A 99 2.40 11.21 -4.21
C ALA A 99 2.49 10.11 -5.27
N LEU A 100 3.32 10.27 -6.31
CA LEU A 100 3.38 9.38 -7.49
C LEU A 100 2.01 9.19 -8.18
N LEU A 101 1.16 10.21 -8.16
CA LEU A 101 -0.11 10.18 -8.87
C LEU A 101 0.07 10.78 -10.27
N PRO A 102 -0.28 10.03 -11.34
CA PRO A 102 -0.21 10.55 -12.69
C PRO A 102 -1.29 11.62 -12.90
N ARG A 103 -0.96 12.66 -13.68
CA ARG A 103 -1.89 13.75 -14.00
C ARG A 103 -2.79 13.46 -15.20
N ARG A 104 -2.35 12.57 -16.09
CA ARG A 104 -3.04 12.16 -17.31
C ARG A 104 -3.29 10.66 -17.26
N ASP A 105 -4.30 10.20 -17.99
CA ASP A 105 -4.58 8.78 -18.17
C ASP A 105 -4.78 8.02 -16.85
N VAL A 106 -5.40 8.68 -15.87
CA VAL A 106 -5.79 8.11 -14.57
C VAL A 106 -6.59 6.82 -14.75
N LEU A 107 -7.56 6.83 -15.67
CA LEU A 107 -8.37 5.66 -15.99
C LEU A 107 -7.54 4.50 -16.57
N ALA A 108 -6.53 4.79 -17.40
CA ALA A 108 -5.64 3.75 -17.93
C ALA A 108 -4.80 3.12 -16.81
N SER A 109 -4.31 3.94 -15.86
CA SER A 109 -3.59 3.44 -14.68
C SER A 109 -4.45 2.51 -13.84
N LEU A 110 -5.70 2.90 -13.60
CA LEU A 110 -6.67 2.08 -12.87
C LEU A 110 -7.02 0.80 -13.63
N ALA A 111 -7.19 0.86 -14.95
CA ALA A 111 -7.47 -0.31 -15.79
C ALA A 111 -6.32 -1.33 -15.78
N ILE A 112 -5.07 -0.85 -15.87
CA ILE A 112 -3.87 -1.70 -15.71
C ILE A 112 -3.86 -2.31 -14.30
N GLY A 113 -4.14 -1.50 -13.28
CA GLY A 113 -4.24 -1.97 -11.90
C GLY A 113 -5.30 -3.04 -11.70
N LEU A 114 -6.48 -2.89 -12.33
CA LEU A 114 -7.54 -3.88 -12.32
C LEU A 114 -7.11 -5.19 -13.00
N ALA A 115 -6.40 -5.12 -14.13
CA ALA A 115 -5.85 -6.31 -14.78
C ALA A 115 -4.85 -7.04 -13.86
N PHE A 116 -3.97 -6.30 -13.17
CA PHE A 116 -3.08 -6.88 -12.17
C PHE A 116 -3.82 -7.40 -10.93
N ALA A 117 -4.92 -6.77 -10.52
CA ALA A 117 -5.72 -7.25 -9.41
C ALA A 117 -6.39 -8.60 -9.74
N VAL A 118 -6.88 -8.78 -10.97
CA VAL A 118 -7.39 -10.07 -11.45
C VAL A 118 -6.29 -11.13 -11.43
N LEU A 119 -5.09 -10.80 -11.91
CA LEU A 119 -3.93 -11.70 -11.83
C LEU A 119 -3.58 -12.06 -10.38
N ALA A 120 -3.59 -11.07 -9.49
CA ALA A 120 -3.30 -11.27 -8.07
C ALA A 120 -4.33 -12.20 -7.41
N LEU A 121 -5.62 -12.00 -7.68
CA LEU A 121 -6.68 -12.86 -7.17
C LEU A 121 -6.61 -14.27 -7.74
N ALA A 122 -6.31 -14.42 -9.03
CA ALA A 122 -6.11 -15.74 -9.65
C ALA A 122 -4.94 -16.49 -8.98
N ALA A 123 -3.82 -15.80 -8.74
CA ALA A 123 -2.66 -16.32 -8.03
C ALA A 123 -2.93 -16.59 -6.53
N TRP A 124 -3.82 -15.81 -5.90
CA TRP A 124 -4.27 -16.06 -4.53
C TRP A 124 -5.11 -17.33 -4.43
N PHE A 125 -6.16 -17.43 -5.26
CA PHE A 125 -7.09 -18.57 -5.22
C PHE A 125 -6.47 -19.87 -5.75
N SER A 126 -5.39 -19.82 -6.54
CA SER A 126 -4.66 -21.02 -6.91
C SER A 126 -3.94 -21.68 -5.72
N VAL A 127 -3.60 -20.89 -4.69
CA VAL A 127 -2.98 -21.38 -3.45
C VAL A 127 -4.02 -21.69 -2.37
N ILE A 128 -5.00 -20.80 -2.18
CA ILE A 128 -6.01 -20.91 -1.13
C ILE A 128 -7.14 -21.89 -1.49
N GLY A 129 -7.35 -22.13 -2.79
CA GLY A 129 -8.41 -22.97 -3.32
C GLY A 129 -9.56 -22.15 -3.91
N PRO A 130 -10.09 -22.53 -5.09
CA PRO A 130 -11.15 -21.78 -5.76
C PRO A 130 -12.49 -21.79 -5.00
N GLN A 131 -12.67 -22.70 -4.04
CA GLN A 131 -13.89 -22.79 -3.23
C GLN A 131 -14.10 -21.59 -2.31
N GLN A 132 -13.06 -20.79 -2.05
CA GLN A 132 -13.17 -19.54 -1.28
C GLN A 132 -13.67 -18.35 -2.11
N PHE A 133 -13.72 -18.48 -3.44
CA PHE A 133 -14.13 -17.39 -4.33
C PHE A 133 -15.56 -16.89 -4.06
N PRO A 134 -16.59 -17.74 -3.82
CA PRO A 134 -17.93 -17.25 -3.51
C PRO A 134 -18.00 -16.40 -2.25
N ALA A 135 -17.26 -16.77 -1.20
CA ALA A 135 -17.19 -15.98 0.04
C ALA A 135 -16.54 -14.62 -0.20
N PHE A 136 -15.43 -14.59 -0.96
CA PHE A 136 -14.81 -13.35 -1.39
C PHE A 136 -15.77 -12.49 -2.24
N ALA A 137 -16.46 -13.07 -3.22
CA ALA A 137 -17.39 -12.34 -4.07
C ALA A 137 -18.55 -11.72 -3.26
N ALA A 138 -19.07 -12.44 -2.27
CA ALA A 138 -20.09 -11.94 -1.35
C ALA A 138 -19.57 -10.80 -0.46
N SER A 139 -18.27 -10.78 -0.13
CA SER A 139 -17.67 -9.71 0.68
C SER A 139 -17.64 -8.37 -0.04
N ILE A 140 -17.49 -8.36 -1.37
CA ILE A 140 -17.35 -7.13 -2.16
C ILE A 140 -18.57 -6.21 -2.02
N THR A 141 -19.77 -6.77 -1.77
CA THR A 141 -21.01 -6.01 -1.64
C THR A 141 -21.30 -5.53 -0.21
N GLN A 142 -20.47 -5.89 0.77
CA GLN A 142 -20.68 -5.50 2.16
C GLN A 142 -20.31 -4.03 2.40
N ALA A 143 -21.02 -3.36 3.31
CA ALA A 143 -20.75 -1.96 3.66
C ALA A 143 -19.31 -1.73 4.15
N ASN A 144 -18.71 -2.71 4.83
CA ASN A 144 -17.34 -2.62 5.33
C ASN A 144 -16.30 -2.56 4.18
N THR A 145 -16.63 -3.03 2.98
CA THR A 145 -15.75 -2.96 1.80
C THR A 145 -15.41 -1.52 1.43
N VAL A 146 -16.32 -0.58 1.64
CA VAL A 146 -16.06 0.85 1.41
C VAL A 146 -15.01 1.36 2.39
N ALA A 147 -15.06 0.96 3.66
CA ALA A 147 -14.07 1.34 4.65
C ALA A 147 -12.68 0.73 4.34
N VAL A 148 -12.63 -0.52 3.87
CA VAL A 148 -11.40 -1.17 3.41
C VAL A 148 -10.82 -0.46 2.18
N ALA A 149 -11.67 -0.14 1.19
CA ALA A 149 -11.27 0.61 -0.01
C ALA A 149 -10.72 1.99 0.32
N LEU A 150 -11.38 2.72 1.22
CA LEU A 150 -10.91 4.01 1.70
C LEU A 150 -9.56 3.88 2.39
N ARG A 151 -9.40 2.91 3.30
CA ARG A 151 -8.12 2.65 3.98
C ARG A 151 -7.01 2.35 2.98
N ALA A 152 -7.26 1.48 2.01
CA ALA A 152 -6.29 1.11 0.98
C ALA A 152 -5.87 2.34 0.16
N ALA A 153 -6.83 3.16 -0.29
CA ALA A 153 -6.55 4.37 -1.05
C ALA A 153 -5.70 5.37 -0.27
N LEU A 154 -6.05 5.63 0.99
CA LEU A 154 -5.32 6.55 1.86
C LEU A 154 -3.89 6.05 2.14
N PHE A 155 -3.75 4.74 2.39
CA PHE A 155 -2.45 4.10 2.56
C PHE A 155 -1.59 4.21 1.30
N ASP A 156 -2.14 3.95 0.12
CA ASP A 156 -1.39 3.99 -1.13
C ASP A 156 -0.94 5.41 -1.48
N ILE A 157 -1.76 6.41 -1.18
CA ILE A 157 -1.35 7.82 -1.31
C ILE A 157 -0.20 8.15 -0.35
N ALA A 158 -0.31 7.71 0.92
CA ALA A 158 0.74 7.91 1.91
C ALA A 158 2.05 7.23 1.50
N LEU A 159 1.98 5.97 1.06
CA LEU A 159 3.09 5.18 0.56
C LEU A 159 3.72 5.81 -0.69
N GLY A 160 2.91 6.19 -1.67
CA GLY A 160 3.37 6.88 -2.88
C GLY A 160 4.09 8.17 -2.54
N THR A 161 3.60 8.91 -1.55
CA THR A 161 4.26 10.14 -1.05
C THR A 161 5.61 9.84 -0.41
N TRP A 162 5.67 8.82 0.45
CA TRP A 162 6.92 8.39 1.07
C TRP A 162 7.97 7.96 0.04
N LEU A 163 7.57 7.12 -0.91
CA LEU A 163 8.42 6.64 -1.99
C LEU A 163 8.91 7.80 -2.88
N ALA A 164 8.02 8.73 -3.26
CA ALA A 164 8.42 9.93 -4.01
C ALA A 164 9.45 10.76 -3.25
N LEU A 165 9.21 11.04 -1.97
CA LEU A 165 10.10 11.86 -1.14
C LEU A 165 11.50 11.26 -1.06
N LEU A 166 11.59 9.97 -0.78
CA LEU A 166 12.88 9.30 -0.68
C LEU A 166 13.59 9.19 -2.03
N ALA A 167 12.85 8.88 -3.10
CA ALA A 167 13.42 8.70 -4.42
C ALA A 167 13.90 10.03 -5.04
N ASP A 168 13.13 11.10 -4.86
CA ASP A 168 13.41 12.43 -5.40
C ASP A 168 14.42 13.21 -4.53
N GLY A 169 14.58 12.85 -3.24
CA GLY A 169 15.51 13.49 -2.29
C GLY A 169 16.88 12.81 -2.19
N TRP A 170 16.94 11.49 -2.39
CA TRP A 170 18.16 10.70 -2.30
C TRP A 170 18.37 9.85 -3.55
N SER A 171 17.74 8.68 -3.62
CA SER A 171 17.80 7.78 -4.77
C SER A 171 16.70 6.72 -4.67
N ARG A 172 16.37 6.09 -5.81
CA ARG A 172 15.44 4.95 -5.84
C ARG A 172 15.90 3.79 -4.96
N ARG A 173 17.21 3.52 -4.90
CA ARG A 173 17.78 2.44 -4.08
C ARG A 173 17.56 2.68 -2.59
N VAL A 174 17.77 3.92 -2.14
CA VAL A 174 17.49 4.32 -0.75
C VAL A 174 16.00 4.25 -0.45
N ALA A 175 15.15 4.73 -1.36
CA ALA A 175 13.70 4.64 -1.20
C ALA A 175 13.23 3.19 -0.99
N LEU A 176 13.75 2.26 -1.80
CA LEU A 176 13.45 0.83 -1.67
C LEU A 176 13.97 0.25 -0.36
N ALA A 177 15.25 0.44 -0.05
CA ALA A 177 15.87 -0.11 1.15
C ALA A 177 15.16 0.35 2.42
N VAL A 178 14.90 1.66 2.55
CA VAL A 178 14.25 2.23 3.74
C VAL A 178 12.80 1.78 3.85
N THR A 179 12.05 1.77 2.75
CA THR A 179 10.63 1.38 2.79
C THR A 179 10.44 -0.11 3.05
N SER A 180 11.26 -0.96 2.44
CA SER A 180 11.28 -2.41 2.72
C SER A 180 11.69 -2.70 4.15
N LEU A 181 12.72 -2.02 4.67
CA LEU A 181 13.14 -2.14 6.06
C LEU A 181 12.05 -1.67 7.03
N ALA A 182 11.36 -0.57 6.73
CA ALA A 182 10.23 -0.10 7.53
C ALA A 182 9.08 -1.11 7.53
N THR A 183 8.80 -1.75 6.39
CA THR A 183 7.78 -2.81 6.29
C THR A 183 8.15 -4.03 7.13
N PHE A 184 9.42 -4.45 7.06
CA PHE A 184 9.97 -5.51 7.90
C PHE A 184 9.85 -5.16 9.39
N ALA A 185 10.32 -3.98 9.78
CA ALA A 185 10.28 -3.51 11.17
C ALA A 185 8.86 -3.42 11.72
N ALA A 186 7.90 -2.97 10.92
CA ALA A 186 6.49 -2.92 11.33
C ALA A 186 5.92 -4.32 11.64
N HIS A 187 6.30 -5.35 10.86
CA HIS A 187 5.90 -6.72 11.14
C HIS A 187 6.54 -7.24 12.42
N ILE A 188 7.84 -7.00 12.63
CA ILE A 188 8.55 -7.41 13.86
C ILE A 188 7.99 -6.71 15.09
N ALA A 189 7.66 -5.41 15.00
CA ALA A 189 7.17 -4.63 16.13
C ALA A 189 5.89 -5.21 16.74
N PHE A 190 5.02 -5.81 15.92
CA PHE A 190 3.81 -6.48 16.38
C PHE A 190 4.11 -7.76 17.17
N SER A 191 5.16 -8.48 16.81
CA SER A 191 5.58 -9.75 17.44
C SER A 191 6.41 -9.58 18.72
N LEU A 192 7.03 -8.41 18.93
CA LEU A 192 7.89 -8.17 20.09
C LEU A 192 7.18 -8.30 21.45
N ALA A 193 5.86 -8.17 21.51
CA ALA A 193 5.10 -8.31 22.75
C ALA A 193 4.97 -9.78 23.21
N GLY A 194 5.09 -10.75 22.30
CA GLY A 194 4.92 -12.19 22.58
C GLY A 194 6.22 -13.02 22.53
N GLY A 195 7.31 -12.41 22.08
CA GLY A 195 8.56 -13.12 21.73
C GLY A 195 8.55 -13.54 20.26
N ILE A 196 9.69 -13.37 19.57
CA ILE A 196 9.80 -13.62 18.13
C ILE A 196 10.09 -15.10 17.88
N ASP A 197 9.19 -15.79 17.19
CA ASP A 197 9.47 -17.13 16.67
C ASP A 197 10.05 -17.11 15.24
N SER A 198 10.51 -18.26 14.75
CA SER A 198 11.10 -18.37 13.41
C SER A 198 10.09 -18.18 12.28
N GLY A 199 8.81 -18.47 12.50
CA GLY A 199 7.73 -18.26 11.55
C GLY A 199 7.37 -16.80 11.38
N GLU A 200 7.35 -16.03 12.48
CA GLU A 200 7.16 -14.58 12.47
C GLU A 200 8.32 -13.86 11.79
N LEU A 201 9.56 -14.28 12.08
CA LEU A 201 10.74 -13.75 11.40
C LEU A 201 10.66 -14.02 9.88
N LEU A 202 10.30 -15.24 9.47
CA LEU A 202 10.11 -15.59 8.07
C LEU A 202 9.00 -14.77 7.42
N SER A 203 7.88 -14.55 8.13
CA SER A 203 6.76 -13.72 7.67
C SER A 203 7.20 -12.27 7.44
N ALA A 204 7.94 -11.69 8.40
CA ALA A 204 8.49 -10.34 8.28
C ALA A 204 9.48 -10.21 7.12
N LEU A 205 10.41 -11.16 6.96
CA LEU A 205 11.35 -11.20 5.84
C LEU A 205 10.62 -11.28 4.49
N THR A 206 9.59 -12.12 4.42
CA THR A 206 8.75 -12.29 3.23
C THR A 206 8.04 -10.98 2.89
N ALA A 207 7.45 -10.30 3.88
CA ALA A 207 6.82 -8.99 3.69
C ALA A 207 7.82 -7.94 3.18
N GLY A 208 9.04 -7.91 3.74
CA GLY A 208 10.11 -7.02 3.28
C GLY A 208 10.54 -7.28 1.84
N ALA A 209 10.64 -8.54 1.42
CA ALA A 209 10.98 -8.94 0.06
C ALA A 209 9.85 -8.61 -0.94
N ILE A 210 8.59 -8.86 -0.56
CA ILE A 210 7.40 -8.47 -1.34
C ILE A 210 7.38 -6.95 -1.53
N ALA A 211 7.57 -6.19 -0.45
CA ALA A 211 7.67 -4.74 -0.48
C ALA A 211 8.77 -4.27 -1.44
N LEU A 212 9.94 -4.90 -1.40
CA LEU A 212 11.05 -4.56 -2.30
C LEU A 212 10.65 -4.75 -3.77
N GLY A 213 10.06 -5.89 -4.12
CA GLY A 213 9.60 -6.21 -5.48
C GLY A 213 8.54 -5.23 -5.98
N LEU A 214 7.45 -5.07 -5.22
CA LEU A 214 6.34 -4.20 -5.63
C LEU A 214 6.74 -2.73 -5.68
N PHE A 215 7.40 -2.23 -4.63
CA PHE A 215 7.78 -0.81 -4.58
C PHE A 215 8.83 -0.48 -5.63
N SER A 216 9.63 -1.46 -6.06
CA SER A 216 10.53 -1.27 -7.20
C SER A 216 9.75 -1.05 -8.51
N ALA A 217 8.68 -1.80 -8.74
CA ALA A 217 7.80 -1.60 -9.89
C ALA A 217 7.03 -0.27 -9.80
N VAL A 218 6.52 0.09 -8.61
CA VAL A 218 5.85 1.39 -8.38
C VAL A 218 6.82 2.57 -8.64
N LEU A 219 8.07 2.47 -8.19
CA LEU A 219 9.08 3.50 -8.46
C LEU A 219 9.55 3.51 -9.92
N ALA A 220 9.64 2.36 -10.57
CA ALA A 220 10.00 2.27 -11.98
C ALA A 220 8.93 2.92 -12.87
N THR A 221 7.66 2.69 -12.56
CA THR A 221 6.50 3.31 -13.23
C THR A 221 6.23 4.74 -12.78
N ARG A 222 6.75 5.15 -11.61
CA ARG A 222 6.39 6.40 -10.90
C ARG A 222 4.87 6.61 -10.82
N ASN A 223 4.14 5.53 -10.57
CA ASN A 223 2.69 5.53 -10.55
C ASN A 223 2.19 4.60 -9.46
N VAL A 224 1.65 5.15 -8.37
CA VAL A 224 1.07 4.34 -7.30
C VAL A 224 -0.39 3.94 -7.59
N LEU A 225 -1.03 4.58 -8.58
CA LEU A 225 -2.46 4.43 -8.82
C LEU A 225 -2.82 3.07 -9.44
N TRP A 226 -1.94 2.47 -10.24
CA TRP A 226 -2.16 1.09 -10.71
C TRP A 226 -2.04 0.07 -9.57
N PHE A 227 -1.31 0.39 -8.49
CA PHE A 227 -1.15 -0.52 -7.37
C PHE A 227 -2.41 -0.57 -6.49
N PHE A 228 -3.20 0.51 -6.47
CA PHE A 228 -4.40 0.60 -5.63
C PHE A 228 -5.41 -0.55 -5.81
N PRO A 229 -5.86 -0.90 -7.04
CA PRO A 229 -6.78 -2.03 -7.20
C PRO A 229 -6.20 -3.37 -6.72
N VAL A 230 -4.88 -3.57 -6.88
CA VAL A 230 -4.18 -4.79 -6.41
C VAL A 230 -4.21 -4.85 -4.89
N HIS A 231 -3.80 -3.77 -4.23
CA HIS A 231 -3.77 -3.70 -2.77
C HIS A 231 -5.16 -3.83 -2.16
N LEU A 232 -6.18 -3.21 -2.77
CA LEU A 232 -7.57 -3.37 -2.35
C LEU A 232 -8.05 -4.81 -2.48
N ALA A 233 -7.88 -5.43 -3.66
CA ALA A 233 -8.34 -6.79 -3.91
C ALA A 233 -7.73 -7.79 -2.91
N LEU A 234 -6.42 -7.68 -2.64
CA LEU A 234 -5.74 -8.55 -1.68
C LEU A 234 -6.09 -8.21 -0.23
N SER A 235 -6.35 -6.95 0.11
CA SER A 235 -6.84 -6.57 1.44
C SER A 235 -8.21 -7.20 1.73
N LEU A 236 -9.11 -7.21 0.74
CA LEU A 236 -10.42 -7.84 0.85
C LEU A 236 -10.28 -9.37 0.94
N ALA A 237 -9.44 -9.98 0.11
CA ALA A 237 -9.20 -11.42 0.14
C ALA A 237 -8.63 -11.87 1.50
N LEU A 238 -7.68 -11.11 2.05
CA LEU A 238 -7.09 -11.40 3.36
C LEU A 238 -8.11 -11.24 4.49
N ALA A 239 -8.96 -10.20 4.44
CA ALA A 239 -10.00 -9.97 5.45
C ALA A 239 -11.07 -11.06 5.51
N GLN A 240 -11.21 -11.89 4.47
CA GLN A 240 -12.13 -13.04 4.45
C GLN A 240 -11.45 -14.36 4.86
N ALA A 241 -10.13 -14.40 4.87
CA ALA A 241 -9.37 -15.62 5.13
C ALA A 241 -9.06 -15.84 6.62
N GLY A 242 -9.20 -14.80 7.46
CA GLY A 242 -9.03 -14.84 8.91
C GLY A 242 -10.37 -14.84 9.62
#